data_AF-A0A7J0HEZ3-F1
#
_entry.id   AF-A0A7J0HEZ3-F1
#
_cell.length_a   1.000
_cell.length_b   1.000
_cell.length_c   1.000
_cell.angle_alpha   90.00
_cell.angle_beta   90.00
_cell.angle_gamma   90.00
#
_symmetry.space_group_name_H-M   'P 1'
#
loop_
_entity.id
_entity.type
_entity.pdbx_description
1 polymer ?
#
loop_
_entity_poly.entity_id
_entity_poly.type
_entity_poly.pdbx_seq_one_letter_code
_entity_poly.pdbx_strand_id
1 'polypeptide(L)'
;MLNCWISKVRKLYGTVGLVPRILEMDTYRYHGHSMSDPGSTYRTRDEISGVRQERDPVERIRKLILSHEITTEKELKDIEKEIRKEVDEAIALAKESPMPDPSELFTNVYVKGFGVQSFGADRKEVRATLP
;
A
#
# COMPACT_ATOMS: atom_id res chain seq x y z
N MET A 1 -3.78 4.56 -10.11
CA MET A 1 -4.97 5.41 -10.38
C MET A 1 -4.98 6.72 -9.57
N LEU A 2 -4.78 6.70 -8.24
CA LEU A 2 -4.81 7.90 -7.36
C LEU A 2 -3.91 9.06 -7.84
N ASN A 3 -2.64 8.78 -8.14
CA ASN A 3 -1.67 9.80 -8.54
C ASN A 3 -2.01 10.48 -9.88
N CYS A 4 -2.66 9.76 -10.79
CA CYS A 4 -3.12 10.31 -12.06
C CYS A 4 -4.31 11.26 -11.85
N TRP A 5 -5.22 10.91 -10.94
CA TRP A 5 -6.38 11.74 -10.59
C TRP A 5 -6.01 13.00 -9.80
N ILE A 6 -5.16 12.87 -8.78
CA ILE A 6 -4.65 14.02 -8.02
C ILE A 6 -3.91 14.99 -8.94
N SER A 7 -3.08 14.46 -9.85
CA SER A 7 -2.39 15.28 -10.85
C SER A 7 -3.36 15.96 -11.82
N LYS A 8 -4.47 15.29 -12.18
CA LYS A 8 -5.49 15.84 -13.08
C LYS A 8 -6.35 16.88 -12.40
N VAL A 9 -6.77 16.68 -11.15
CA VAL A 9 -7.44 17.68 -10.30
C VAL A 9 -6.54 18.90 -10.12
N ARG A 10 -5.25 18.69 -9.78
CA ARG A 10 -4.27 19.77 -9.67
C ARG A 10 -4.08 20.54 -10.98
N LYS A 11 -4.10 19.85 -12.13
CA LYS A 11 -4.04 20.49 -13.46
C LYS A 11 -5.32 21.23 -13.83
N LEU A 12 -6.49 20.67 -13.51
CA LEU A 12 -7.82 21.23 -13.85
C LEU A 12 -8.11 22.55 -13.11
N TYR A 13 -7.68 22.67 -11.87
CA TYR A 13 -7.91 23.88 -11.05
C TYR A 13 -6.73 24.86 -11.04
N GLY A 14 -5.67 24.59 -11.82
CA GLY A 14 -4.47 25.42 -11.89
C GLY A 14 -3.72 25.59 -10.55
N THR A 15 -2.59 26.30 -10.61
CA THR A 15 -1.83 26.80 -9.44
C THR A 15 -2.36 28.16 -8.96
N VAL A 16 -3.61 28.52 -9.27
CA VAL A 16 -4.16 29.82 -8.92
C VAL A 16 -4.58 29.79 -7.45
N GLY A 17 -3.65 30.22 -6.59
CA GLY A 17 -3.80 30.19 -5.14
C GLY A 17 -3.59 28.79 -4.56
N LEU A 18 -2.59 28.62 -3.70
CA LEU A 18 -2.38 27.41 -2.90
C LEU A 18 -3.46 27.30 -1.82
N VAL A 19 -4.71 27.13 -2.24
CA VAL A 19 -5.84 26.94 -1.33
C VAL A 19 -5.96 25.44 -1.03
N PRO A 20 -6.01 25.03 0.25
CA PRO A 20 -6.28 23.64 0.61
C PRO A 20 -7.59 23.16 0.00
N ARG A 21 -7.59 21.91 -0.49
CA ARG A 21 -8.77 21.27 -1.06
C ARG A 21 -8.96 19.92 -0.40
N ILE A 22 -10.22 19.55 -0.18
CA ILE A 22 -10.60 18.23 0.33
C ILE A 22 -11.10 17.40 -0.84
N LEU A 23 -10.59 16.18 -0.96
CA LEU A 23 -11.07 15.18 -1.90
C LEU A 23 -11.48 13.95 -1.08
N GLU A 24 -12.77 13.64 -1.09
CA GLU A 24 -13.30 12.42 -0.48
C GLU A 24 -13.32 11.31 -1.54
N MET A 25 -12.77 10.15 -1.19
CA MET A 25 -12.79 8.96 -2.04
C MET A 25 -13.56 7.87 -1.31
N ASP A 26 -14.85 7.80 -1.58
CA ASP A 26 -15.71 6.76 -1.03
C ASP A 26 -15.35 5.39 -1.63
N THR A 27 -14.82 4.52 -0.77
CA THR A 27 -14.33 3.20 -1.14
C THR A 27 -14.66 2.19 -0.04
N TYR A 28 -14.46 0.90 -0.34
CA TYR A 28 -14.85 -0.18 0.54
C TYR A 28 -13.70 -1.15 0.79
N ARG A 29 -13.47 -1.50 2.06
CA ARG A 29 -12.45 -2.47 2.48
C ARG A 29 -13.06 -3.86 2.57
N TYR A 30 -12.68 -4.75 1.64
CA TYR A 30 -13.19 -6.12 1.62
C TYR A 30 -12.75 -6.99 2.80
N HIS A 31 -11.54 -6.76 3.31
CA HIS A 31 -11.03 -7.47 4.48
C HIS A 31 -11.39 -6.72 5.78
N GLY A 32 -11.10 -7.38 6.90
CA GLY A 32 -11.13 -6.78 8.23
C GLY A 32 -10.20 -5.58 8.38
N HIS A 33 -10.20 -4.90 9.53
CA HIS A 33 -9.33 -3.74 9.76
C HIS A 33 -7.86 -4.12 9.70
N SER A 34 -7.52 -5.32 10.18
CA SER A 34 -6.18 -5.88 10.21
C SER A 34 -6.26 -7.41 10.26
N MET A 35 -5.11 -8.08 10.39
CA MET A 35 -5.07 -9.52 10.64
C MET A 35 -5.68 -9.91 12.00
N SER A 36 -5.72 -8.99 12.98
CA SER A 36 -6.28 -9.23 14.31
C SER A 36 -7.76 -8.86 14.43
N ASP A 37 -8.30 -8.09 13.48
CA ASP A 37 -9.73 -7.79 13.40
C ASP A 37 -10.31 -8.27 12.07
N PRO A 38 -10.99 -9.44 12.04
CA PRO A 38 -11.57 -10.01 10.82
C PRO A 38 -12.78 -9.24 10.29
N GLY A 39 -13.40 -8.38 11.11
CA GLY A 39 -14.50 -7.52 10.71
C GLY A 39 -15.87 -8.17 10.48
N SER A 40 -16.03 -9.44 10.84
CA SER A 40 -17.30 -10.18 10.77
C SER A 40 -18.26 -9.89 11.92
N THR A 41 -17.81 -9.20 12.97
CA THR A 41 -18.62 -8.87 14.16
C THR A 41 -19.48 -7.62 13.97
N TYR A 42 -19.15 -6.78 12.99
CA TYR A 42 -19.80 -5.49 12.77
C TYR A 42 -20.23 -5.25 11.30
N ARG A 43 -20.07 -6.24 10.42
CA ARG A 43 -20.51 -6.24 9.02
C ARG A 43 -20.99 -7.63 8.61
N THR A 44 -21.91 -7.67 7.66
CA THR A 44 -22.39 -8.94 7.10
C THR A 44 -21.54 -9.37 5.90
N ARG A 45 -21.48 -10.68 5.65
CA ARG A 45 -20.81 -11.20 4.44
C ARG A 45 -21.54 -10.76 3.17
N ASP A 46 -22.86 -10.60 3.25
CA ASP A 46 -23.72 -10.20 2.12
C ASP A 46 -23.48 -8.74 1.71
N GLU A 47 -23.26 -7.84 2.67
CA GLU A 47 -22.85 -6.46 2.37
C GLU A 47 -21.52 -6.44 1.62
N ILE A 48 -20.51 -7.15 2.13
CA ILE A 48 -19.17 -7.18 1.53
C ILE A 48 -19.21 -7.79 0.12
N SER A 49 -19.94 -8.89 -0.06
CA SER A 49 -20.05 -9.58 -1.34
C SER A 49 -20.84 -8.75 -2.36
N GLY A 50 -21.94 -8.11 -1.95
CA GLY A 50 -22.72 -7.21 -2.80
C GLY A 50 -21.88 -6.02 -3.28
N VAL A 51 -21.18 -5.34 -2.37
CA VAL A 51 -20.30 -4.22 -2.73
C VAL A 51 -19.16 -4.67 -3.66
N ARG A 52 -18.60 -5.85 -3.46
CA ARG A 52 -17.55 -6.38 -4.36
C ARG A 52 -18.11 -6.70 -5.75
N GLN A 53 -19.30 -7.27 -5.86
CA GLN A 53 -19.89 -7.57 -7.17
C GLN A 53 -20.24 -6.30 -7.96
N GLU A 54 -20.72 -5.26 -7.27
CA GLU A 54 -21.24 -4.06 -7.91
C GLU A 54 -20.19 -2.94 -8.10
N ARG A 55 -19.26 -2.78 -7.14
CA ARG A 55 -18.36 -1.63 -7.04
C ARG A 55 -16.88 -1.98 -7.16
N ASP A 56 -16.50 -3.20 -7.54
CA ASP A 56 -15.09 -3.57 -7.72
C ASP A 56 -14.44 -2.72 -8.84
N PRO A 57 -13.45 -1.88 -8.50
CA PRO A 57 -12.80 -1.00 -9.47
C PRO A 57 -11.99 -1.76 -10.52
N VAL A 58 -11.45 -2.94 -10.18
CA VAL A 58 -10.66 -3.77 -11.12
C VAL A 58 -11.59 -4.35 -12.17
N GLU A 59 -12.69 -4.96 -11.76
CA GLU A 59 -13.70 -5.50 -12.70
C GLU A 59 -14.33 -4.41 -13.55
N ARG A 60 -14.60 -3.23 -12.98
CA ARG A 60 -15.11 -2.08 -13.74
C ARG A 60 -14.15 -1.65 -14.84
N ILE A 61 -12.86 -1.53 -14.54
CA ILE A 61 -11.84 -1.15 -15.52
C ILE A 61 -11.64 -2.27 -16.55
N ARG A 62 -11.60 -3.54 -16.12
CA ARG A 62 -11.54 -4.71 -17.02
C ARG A 62 -12.62 -4.66 -18.08
N LYS A 63 -13.88 -4.47 -17.68
CA LYS A 63 -15.03 -4.34 -18.60
C LYS A 63 -14.87 -3.17 -19.57
N LEU A 64 -14.44 -2.00 -19.08
CA LEU A 64 -14.23 -0.82 -19.91
C LEU A 64 -13.15 -1.04 -20.98
N ILE A 65 -12.01 -1.60 -20.61
CA ILE A 65 -10.90 -1.85 -21.54
C ILE A 65 -11.33 -2.85 -22.62
N LEU A 66 -12.02 -3.93 -22.23
CA LEU A 66 -12.54 -4.92 -23.18
C LEU A 66 -13.61 -4.33 -24.10
N SER A 67 -14.53 -3.51 -23.58
CA SER A 67 -15.59 -2.88 -24.39
C SER A 67 -15.05 -1.88 -25.41
N HIS A 68 -13.86 -1.33 -25.16
CA HIS A 68 -13.17 -0.42 -26.08
C HIS A 68 -12.14 -1.13 -26.96
N GLU A 69 -12.09 -2.47 -26.93
CA GLU A 69 -11.17 -3.29 -27.75
C GLU A 69 -9.69 -2.89 -27.60
N ILE A 70 -9.33 -2.32 -26.44
CA ILE A 70 -7.95 -1.88 -26.17
C ILE A 70 -7.02 -3.09 -26.00
N THR A 71 -7.55 -4.22 -25.54
CA THR A 71 -6.83 -5.46 -25.33
C THR A 71 -7.80 -6.64 -25.39
N THR A 72 -7.25 -7.85 -25.42
CA THR A 72 -8.02 -9.09 -25.37
C THR A 72 -8.09 -9.67 -23.97
N GLU A 73 -9.08 -10.52 -23.71
CA GLU A 73 -9.18 -11.24 -22.43
C GLU A 73 -7.95 -12.13 -22.16
N LYS A 74 -7.33 -12.66 -23.22
CA LYS A 74 -6.12 -13.48 -23.11
C LYS A 74 -4.95 -12.64 -22.59
N GLU A 75 -4.71 -11.48 -23.19
CA GLU A 75 -3.63 -10.58 -22.76
C GLU A 75 -3.80 -10.14 -21.31
N LEU A 76 -5.03 -9.86 -20.87
CA LEU A 76 -5.28 -9.54 -19.45
C LEU A 76 -4.92 -10.70 -18.51
N LYS A 77 -5.28 -11.94 -18.88
CA LYS A 77 -4.92 -13.14 -18.10
C LYS A 77 -3.41 -13.37 -18.08
N ASP A 78 -2.72 -13.09 -19.19
CA ASP A 78 -1.28 -13.19 -19.28
C ASP A 78 -0.60 -12.16 -18.34
N ILE A 79 -1.09 -10.91 -18.31
CA ILE A 79 -0.62 -9.88 -17.36
C ILE A 79 -0.86 -10.31 -15.90
N GLU A 80 -2.05 -10.80 -15.57
CA GLU A 80 -2.36 -11.28 -14.20
C GLU A 80 -1.38 -12.39 -13.76
N LYS A 81 -1.04 -13.29 -14.68
CA LYS A 81 -0.08 -14.37 -14.42
C LYS A 81 1.34 -13.84 -14.21
N GLU A 82 1.78 -12.88 -15.02
CA GLU A 82 3.09 -12.24 -14.88
C GLU A 82 3.21 -11.52 -13.53
N ILE A 83 2.23 -10.70 -13.17
CA ILE A 83 2.22 -9.98 -11.89
C ILE A 83 2.18 -10.94 -10.71
N ARG A 84 1.42 -12.04 -10.80
CA ARG A 84 1.40 -13.05 -9.74
C ARG A 84 2.77 -13.68 -9.53
N LYS A 85 3.49 -13.98 -10.62
CA LYS A 85 4.85 -14.50 -10.56
C LYS A 85 5.81 -13.49 -9.90
N GLU A 86 5.74 -12.22 -10.26
CA GLU A 86 6.55 -11.15 -9.65
C GLU A 86 6.30 -11.05 -8.13
N VAL A 87 5.03 -11.11 -7.72
CA VAL A 87 4.65 -11.09 -6.29
C VAL A 87 5.19 -12.33 -5.57
N ASP A 88 5.06 -13.52 -6.15
CA ASP A 88 5.54 -14.76 -5.54
C ASP A 88 7.08 -14.75 -5.37
N GLU A 89 7.81 -14.23 -6.36
CA GLU A 89 9.27 -14.03 -6.29
C GLU A 89 9.66 -13.03 -5.19
N ALA A 90 8.94 -11.90 -5.08
CA ALA A 90 9.17 -10.92 -4.02
C ALA A 90 8.90 -11.49 -2.62
N ILE A 91 7.87 -12.34 -2.47
CA ILE A 91 7.57 -13.02 -1.21
C ILE A 91 8.69 -14.01 -0.84
N ALA A 92 9.22 -14.77 -1.81
CA ALA A 92 10.33 -15.69 -1.58
C ALA A 92 11.57 -14.93 -1.09
N LEU A 93 11.94 -13.85 -1.78
CA LEU A 93 13.06 -12.99 -1.38
C LEU A 93 12.87 -12.38 0.00
N ALA A 94 11.66 -11.91 0.32
CA ALA A 94 11.36 -11.35 1.64
C ALA A 94 11.47 -12.39 2.77
N LYS A 95 11.16 -13.66 2.50
CA LYS A 95 11.27 -14.76 3.49
C LYS A 95 12.72 -15.22 3.68
N GLU A 96 13.54 -15.16 2.64
CA GLU A 96 14.96 -15.53 2.70
C GLU A 96 15.84 -14.41 3.26
N SER A 97 15.32 -13.18 3.29
CA SER A 97 16.04 -12.02 3.81
C SER A 97 16.39 -12.21 5.29
N PRO A 98 17.66 -12.02 5.68
CA PRO A 98 18.07 -12.15 7.07
C PRO A 98 17.40 -11.07 7.93
N MET A 99 17.23 -11.37 9.21
CA MET A 99 16.85 -10.34 10.18
C MET A 99 17.93 -9.24 10.24
N PRO A 100 17.56 -7.97 10.42
CA PRO A 100 18.52 -6.89 10.58
C PRO A 100 19.38 -7.11 11.82
N ASP A 101 20.62 -6.60 11.80
CA ASP A 101 21.51 -6.69 12.95
C ASP A 101 20.91 -5.91 14.14
N PRO A 102 20.94 -6.45 15.38
CA PRO A 102 20.42 -5.75 16.55
C PRO A 102 21.00 -4.35 16.78
N SER A 103 22.21 -4.07 16.30
CA SER A 103 22.83 -2.73 16.35
C SER A 103 22.11 -1.69 15.49
N GLU A 104 21.37 -2.13 14.45
CA GLU A 104 20.58 -1.23 13.59
C GLU A 104 19.39 -0.61 14.32
N LEU A 105 18.97 -1.17 15.45
CA LEU A 105 17.86 -0.68 16.27
C LEU A 105 18.00 0.82 16.64
N PHE A 106 19.22 1.34 16.75
CA PHE A 106 19.49 2.73 17.14
C PHE A 106 19.70 3.65 15.96
N THR A 107 19.75 3.13 14.74
CA THR A 107 19.95 3.95 13.55
C THR A 107 18.67 4.75 13.22
N ASN A 108 18.81 5.85 12.45
CA ASN A 108 17.71 6.69 11.97
C ASN A 108 16.87 7.43 13.04
N VAL A 109 17.33 7.46 14.30
CA VAL A 109 16.71 8.29 15.36
C VAL A 109 17.13 9.76 15.24
N TYR A 110 18.41 10.01 14.94
CA TYR A 110 18.96 11.34 14.70
C TYR A 110 19.77 11.37 13.39
N VAL A 111 19.99 12.57 12.86
CA VAL A 111 20.93 12.81 11.76
C VAL A 111 22.35 12.50 12.24
N LYS A 112 23.18 11.97 11.33
CA LYS A 112 24.59 11.68 11.60
C LYS A 112 25.38 12.96 11.96
N GLY A 113 26.37 12.87 12.83
CA GLY A 113 27.38 13.88 13.13
C GLY A 113 27.28 14.50 14.53
N PHE A 114 26.37 14.04 15.39
CA PHE A 114 26.12 14.66 16.70
C PHE A 114 26.67 13.87 17.89
N GLY A 115 27.28 12.69 17.66
CA GLY A 115 27.98 11.92 18.71
C GLY A 115 27.09 11.49 19.88
N VAL A 116 25.77 11.41 19.65
CA VAL A 116 24.80 11.09 20.70
C VAL A 116 24.85 9.59 21.00
N GLN A 117 24.96 9.20 22.27
CA GLN A 117 24.86 7.81 22.67
C GLN A 117 23.39 7.43 22.89
N SER A 118 22.94 6.37 22.22
CA SER A 118 21.60 5.80 22.44
C SER A 118 21.71 4.48 23.19
N PHE A 119 20.76 4.25 24.10
CA PHE A 119 20.75 3.11 25.02
C PHE A 119 19.44 2.35 24.88
N GLY A 120 19.52 1.02 24.94
CA GLY A 120 18.35 0.17 25.16
C GLY A 120 17.64 0.47 26.49
N ALA A 121 16.41 -0.02 26.65
CA ALA A 121 15.59 0.20 27.85
C ALA A 121 16.26 -0.32 29.14
N ASP A 122 17.09 -1.35 29.02
CA ASP A 122 17.87 -1.96 30.09
C ASP A 122 19.18 -1.21 30.42
N ARG A 123 19.63 -0.30 29.54
CA ARG A 123 20.88 0.49 29.59
C ARG A 123 22.18 -0.33 29.74
N LYS A 124 22.12 -1.65 29.62
CA LYS A 124 23.23 -2.55 29.95
C LYS A 124 23.80 -3.22 28.72
N GLU A 125 22.98 -3.83 27.88
CA GLU A 125 23.45 -4.73 26.83
C GLU A 125 23.51 -4.07 25.45
N VAL A 126 22.67 -3.08 25.20
CA VAL A 126 22.55 -2.49 23.87
C VAL A 126 22.95 -1.01 23.88
N ARG A 127 24.15 -0.74 23.34
CA ARG A 127 24.75 0.60 23.23
C ARG A 127 25.13 0.83 21.78
N ALA A 128 24.67 1.94 21.22
CA ALA A 128 25.15 2.42 19.93
C ALA A 128 25.60 3.87 20.06
N THR A 129 26.76 4.18 19.51
CA THR A 129 27.15 5.57 19.24
C THR A 129 26.43 5.96 17.98
N LEU A 130 25.47 6.87 18.07
CA LEU A 130 24.82 7.41 16.90
C LEU A 130 25.89 8.14 16.07
N PRO A 131 25.90 7.95 14.76
CA PRO A 131 26.87 8.60 13.89
C PRO A 131 26.87 10.11 14.03
#